data_AF-A0A3B0XXL8-F1
#
_entry.id   AF-A0A3B0XXL8-F1
#
_cell.length_a   1.000
_cell.length_b   1.000
_cell.length_c   1.000
_cell.angle_alpha   90.00
_cell.angle_beta   90.00
_cell.angle_gamma   90.00
#
_symmetry.space_group_name_H-M   'P 1'
#
loop_
_entity.id
_entity.type
_entity.pdbx_description
1 polymer ?
#
loop_
_entity_poly.entity_id
_entity_poly.type
_entity_poly.pdbx_seq_one_letter_code
_entity_poly.pdbx_strand_id
1 'polypeptide(L)'
;MSDNDTKNDQMRSSRPAIIKTVLLQSEQAQNVYRKSFRQLDRHTFSISIISRARMHQDKAEKAEWAISEIFAEVNDDLELHIDRLTHLYQKLAIKEQSVMSNPLSVKAKITTRLSLEFLGLVEKLDHFLCMFEPLVILGQISYEQRQTVTFQWQDRLNKLSTNVRIKSQEIREWHTAQKDSQQTLKENSGIQR
;
A
#
# COMPACT_ATOMS: atom_id res chain seq x y z
N MET A 1 -23.17 11.07 13.14
CA MET A 1 -22.25 9.95 13.48
C MET A 1 -23.08 8.89 14.18
N SER A 2 -23.11 7.66 13.65
CA SER A 2 -23.99 6.59 14.17
C SER A 2 -23.29 5.85 15.31
N ASP A 3 -24.04 5.56 16.39
CA ASP A 3 -23.61 4.93 17.65
C ASP A 3 -22.95 3.54 17.53
N ASN A 4 -22.86 2.99 16.32
CA ASN A 4 -22.18 1.73 16.04
C ASN A 4 -20.65 1.87 15.88
N ASP A 5 -20.13 3.06 15.59
CA ASP A 5 -18.68 3.27 15.46
C ASP A 5 -17.97 3.35 16.83
N THR A 6 -18.68 3.81 17.87
CA THR A 6 -18.14 4.03 19.22
C THR A 6 -18.00 2.74 20.04
N LYS A 7 -18.86 1.74 19.86
CA LYS A 7 -18.74 0.44 20.57
C LYS A 7 -17.54 -0.39 20.12
N ASN A 8 -17.05 -0.20 18.90
CA ASN A 8 -15.94 -0.97 18.33
C ASN A 8 -14.54 -0.37 18.64
N ASP A 9 -14.50 0.78 19.31
CA ASP A 9 -13.27 1.44 19.74
C ASP A 9 -12.85 1.04 21.17
N GLN A 10 -13.79 0.58 22.01
CA GLN A 10 -13.53 0.23 23.42
C GLN A 10 -12.65 -1.03 23.63
N MET A 11 -12.37 -1.79 22.55
CA MET A 11 -11.49 -2.98 22.57
C MET A 11 -10.14 -2.76 21.87
N ARG A 12 -9.79 -1.52 21.50
CA ARG A 12 -8.54 -1.26 20.77
C ARG A 12 -7.39 -0.98 21.75
N SER A 13 -6.51 -1.97 21.90
CA SER A 13 -5.19 -1.77 22.50
C SER A 13 -4.48 -0.57 21.87
N SER A 14 -3.74 0.19 22.69
CA SER A 14 -2.91 1.31 22.23
C SER A 14 -1.87 0.82 21.22
N ARG A 15 -1.71 1.55 20.12
CA ARG A 15 -0.80 1.19 19.01
C ARG A 15 0.11 2.36 18.68
N PRO A 16 1.44 2.16 18.62
CA PRO A 16 2.33 3.19 18.10
C PRO A 16 1.98 3.49 16.65
N ALA A 17 2.02 4.76 16.29
CA ALA A 17 1.80 5.21 14.92
C ALA A 17 2.58 6.48 14.64
N ILE A 18 3.12 6.59 13.43
CA ILE A 18 3.72 7.81 12.91
C ILE A 18 2.62 8.52 12.10
N ILE A 19 2.49 9.83 12.28
CA ILE A 19 1.63 10.66 11.43
C ILE A 19 2.54 11.39 10.45
N LYS A 20 2.40 11.07 9.15
CA LYS A 20 3.09 11.77 8.07
C LYS A 20 2.07 12.61 7.31
N THR A 21 2.37 13.90 7.13
CA THR A 21 1.58 14.76 6.23
C THR A 21 2.21 14.70 4.85
N VAL A 22 1.41 14.38 3.84
CA VAL A 22 1.84 14.26 2.44
C VAL A 22 0.92 15.13 1.57
N LEU A 23 1.48 15.79 0.57
CA LEU A 23 0.72 16.54 -0.43
C LEU A 23 0.68 15.73 -1.73
N LEU A 24 -0.50 15.29 -2.15
CA LEU A 24 -0.71 14.52 -3.38
C LEU A 24 -1.32 15.44 -4.45
N GLN A 25 -0.58 15.67 -5.52
CA GLN A 25 -0.91 16.60 -6.58
C GLN A 25 -1.91 16.00 -7.58
N SER A 26 -1.61 14.80 -8.10
CA SER A 26 -2.37 14.11 -9.13
C SER A 26 -3.62 13.40 -8.58
N GLU A 27 -4.71 13.45 -9.34
CA GLU A 27 -5.97 12.79 -8.97
C GLU A 27 -5.80 11.27 -8.83
N GLN A 28 -4.97 10.67 -9.68
CA GLN A 28 -4.74 9.23 -9.71
C GLN A 28 -4.02 8.75 -8.44
N ALA A 29 -2.98 9.47 -7.98
CA ALA A 29 -2.32 9.14 -6.71
C ALA A 29 -3.26 9.36 -5.51
N GLN A 30 -4.07 10.43 -5.55
CA GLN A 30 -5.12 10.66 -4.55
C GLN A 30 -6.12 9.49 -4.49
N ASN A 31 -6.55 8.98 -5.65
CA ASN A 31 -7.50 7.87 -5.74
C ASN A 31 -6.91 6.56 -5.21
N VAL A 32 -5.66 6.25 -5.55
CA VAL A 32 -4.95 5.09 -4.99
C VAL A 32 -4.84 5.20 -3.47
N TYR A 33 -4.44 6.37 -2.95
CA TYR A 33 -4.35 6.60 -1.51
C TYR A 33 -5.70 6.37 -0.82
N ARG A 34 -6.76 7.05 -1.29
CA ARG A 34 -8.11 6.98 -0.70
C ARG A 34 -8.66 5.55 -0.70
N LYS A 35 -8.46 4.83 -1.79
CA LYS A 35 -9.01 3.47 -1.98
C LYS A 35 -8.26 2.42 -1.16
N SER A 36 -6.93 2.52 -1.08
CA SER A 36 -6.10 1.37 -0.70
C SER A 36 -5.34 1.55 0.61
N PHE A 37 -4.89 2.77 0.95
CA PHE A 37 -3.93 2.99 2.03
C PHE A 37 -4.42 2.49 3.40
N ARG A 38 -5.63 2.90 3.81
CA ARG A 38 -6.19 2.53 5.12
C ARG A 38 -6.37 1.02 5.29
N GLN A 39 -6.76 0.34 4.22
CA GLN A 39 -6.98 -1.10 4.26
C GLN A 39 -5.66 -1.85 4.26
N LEU A 40 -4.68 -1.39 3.47
CA LEU A 40 -3.33 -1.92 3.46
C LEU A 40 -2.67 -1.80 4.85
N ASP A 41 -2.73 -0.63 5.50
CA ASP A 41 -2.17 -0.42 6.85
C ASP A 41 -2.73 -1.41 7.88
N ARG A 42 -4.05 -1.69 7.83
CA ARG A 42 -4.66 -2.70 8.71
C ARG A 42 -4.14 -4.11 8.45
N HIS A 43 -3.96 -4.48 7.19
CA HIS A 43 -3.48 -5.82 6.82
C HIS A 43 -2.01 -5.99 7.15
N THR A 44 -1.18 -5.01 6.85
CA THR A 44 0.24 -5.04 7.23
C THR A 44 0.39 -5.05 8.75
N PHE A 45 -0.44 -4.32 9.50
CA PHE A 45 -0.45 -4.43 10.96
C PHE A 45 -0.76 -5.85 11.45
N SER A 46 -1.74 -6.51 10.83
CA SER A 46 -2.06 -7.90 11.14
C SER A 46 -0.88 -8.84 10.83
N ILE A 47 -0.21 -8.64 9.70
CA ILE A 47 0.94 -9.46 9.28
C ILE A 47 2.12 -9.23 10.24
N SER A 48 2.50 -7.98 10.45
CA SER A 48 3.72 -7.61 11.16
C SER A 48 3.60 -7.70 12.68
N ILE A 49 2.51 -7.22 13.26
CA ILE A 49 2.42 -7.04 14.71
C ILE A 49 1.62 -8.17 15.35
N ILE A 50 0.44 -8.49 14.81
CA ILE A 50 -0.43 -9.51 15.40
C ILE A 50 0.18 -10.91 15.26
N SER A 51 0.80 -11.25 14.13
CA SER A 51 1.44 -12.56 13.95
C SER A 51 2.57 -12.78 14.96
N ARG A 52 3.39 -11.75 15.22
CA ARG A 52 4.47 -11.80 16.22
C ARG A 52 3.93 -11.92 17.64
N ALA A 53 2.88 -11.18 17.98
CA ALA A 53 2.21 -11.30 19.27
C ALA A 53 1.62 -12.71 19.52
N ARG A 54 1.38 -13.48 18.45
CA ARG A 54 0.95 -14.89 18.51
C ARG A 54 2.11 -15.88 18.41
N MET A 55 3.35 -15.46 18.65
CA MET A 55 4.56 -16.27 18.58
C MET A 55 4.85 -16.86 17.19
N HIS A 56 4.47 -16.16 16.12
CA HIS A 56 4.70 -16.59 14.74
C HIS A 56 5.64 -15.64 13.99
N GLN A 57 6.83 -15.43 14.54
CA GLN A 57 7.85 -14.53 14.01
C GLN A 57 8.23 -14.88 12.57
N ASP A 58 8.66 -16.12 12.33
CA ASP A 58 9.19 -16.56 11.03
C ASP A 58 8.18 -16.37 9.89
N LYS A 59 6.89 -16.54 10.18
CA LYS A 59 5.83 -16.32 9.19
C LYS A 59 5.60 -14.85 8.91
N ALA A 60 5.65 -14.01 9.94
CA ALA A 60 5.56 -12.56 9.78
C ALA A 60 6.71 -12.06 8.90
N GLU A 61 7.94 -12.48 9.20
CA GLU A 61 9.14 -12.08 8.45
C GLU A 61 9.10 -12.54 6.99
N LYS A 62 8.73 -13.80 6.73
CA LYS A 62 8.60 -14.30 5.35
C LYS A 62 7.54 -13.54 4.55
N ALA A 63 6.40 -13.23 5.17
CA ALA A 63 5.34 -12.47 4.51
C ALA A 63 5.76 -11.01 4.27
N GLU A 64 6.46 -10.39 5.22
CA GLU A 64 7.01 -9.05 5.06
C GLU A 64 8.03 -8.98 3.92
N TRP A 65 8.94 -9.94 3.86
CA TRP A 65 9.96 -10.02 2.81
C TRP A 65 9.29 -10.17 1.43
N ALA A 66 8.36 -11.11 1.27
CA ALA A 66 7.65 -11.32 0.02
C ALA A 66 6.84 -10.09 -0.42
N ILE A 67 6.21 -9.36 0.52
CA ILE A 67 5.48 -8.13 0.18
C ILE A 67 6.45 -7.01 -0.21
N SER A 68 7.55 -6.86 0.52
CA SER A 68 8.55 -5.83 0.26
C SER A 68 9.25 -6.05 -1.08
N GLU A 69 9.50 -7.30 -1.49
CA GLU A 69 10.02 -7.65 -2.82
C GLU A 69 9.08 -7.18 -3.93
N ILE A 70 7.78 -7.48 -3.84
CA ILE A 70 6.78 -7.02 -4.82
C ILE A 70 6.69 -5.48 -4.83
N PHE A 71 6.85 -4.82 -3.69
CA PHE A 71 6.89 -3.36 -3.63
C PHE A 71 8.14 -2.80 -4.30
N ALA A 72 9.30 -3.44 -4.12
CA ALA A 72 10.55 -3.06 -4.75
C ALA A 72 10.48 -3.21 -6.28
N GLU A 73 9.88 -4.27 -6.80
CA GLU A 73 9.67 -4.42 -8.25
C GLU A 73 8.85 -3.26 -8.85
N VAL A 74 7.75 -2.88 -8.19
CA VAL A 74 6.93 -1.74 -8.64
C VAL A 74 7.67 -0.42 -8.47
N ASN A 75 8.49 -0.30 -7.43
CA ASN A 75 9.35 0.86 -7.19
C ASN A 75 10.35 1.06 -8.34
N ASP A 76 11.04 -0.02 -8.72
CA ASP A 76 12.10 0.02 -9.73
C ASP A 76 11.54 0.32 -11.11
N ASP A 77 10.35 -0.23 -11.42
CA ASP A 77 9.65 0.14 -12.64
C ASP A 77 9.24 1.63 -12.65
N LEU A 78 8.74 2.17 -11.53
CA LEU A 78 8.41 3.60 -11.44
C LEU A 78 9.65 4.47 -11.65
N GLU A 79 10.77 4.12 -11.03
CA GLU A 79 12.05 4.82 -11.20
C GLU A 79 12.50 4.80 -12.66
N LEU A 80 12.48 3.63 -13.30
CA LEU A 80 12.84 3.51 -14.71
C LEU A 80 11.97 4.41 -15.60
N HIS A 81 10.67 4.53 -15.30
CA HIS A 81 9.78 5.41 -16.03
C HIS A 81 10.04 6.89 -15.74
N ILE A 82 10.34 7.27 -14.50
CA ILE A 82 10.73 8.63 -14.12
C ILE A 82 12.03 9.03 -14.83
N ASP A 83 13.03 8.15 -14.88
CA ASP A 83 14.29 8.38 -15.59
C ASP A 83 14.06 8.59 -17.10
N ARG A 84 13.20 7.76 -17.71
CA ARG A 84 12.81 7.93 -19.11
C ARG A 84 12.14 9.27 -19.37
N LEU A 85 11.23 9.70 -18.49
CA LEU A 85 10.61 11.03 -18.61
C LEU A 85 11.66 12.12 -18.45
N THR A 86 12.54 12.02 -17.47
CA THR A 86 13.62 12.99 -17.23
C THR A 86 14.50 13.17 -18.47
N HIS A 87 14.91 12.07 -19.10
CA HIS A 87 15.66 12.14 -20.36
C HIS A 87 14.86 12.76 -21.50
N LEU A 88 13.55 12.50 -21.59
CA LEU A 88 12.70 13.11 -22.61
C LEU A 88 12.58 14.63 -22.42
N TYR A 89 12.44 15.11 -21.18
CA TYR A 89 12.46 16.53 -20.85
C TYR A 89 13.77 17.18 -21.27
N GLN A 90 14.91 16.55 -20.97
CA GLN A 90 16.23 17.05 -21.36
C GLN A 90 16.38 17.09 -22.88
N LYS A 91 16.00 16.03 -23.59
CA LYS A 91 16.10 15.93 -25.05
C LYS A 91 15.26 16.98 -25.78
N LEU A 92 14.06 17.26 -25.26
CA LEU A 92 13.12 18.21 -25.86
C LEU A 92 13.25 19.63 -25.30
N ALA A 93 14.19 19.87 -24.37
CA ALA A 93 14.39 21.14 -23.67
C ALA A 93 13.12 21.71 -23.02
N ILE A 94 12.24 20.84 -22.52
CA ILE A 94 10.98 21.20 -21.86
C ILE A 94 11.31 21.78 -20.48
N LYS A 95 10.74 22.95 -20.18
CA LYS A 95 10.93 23.65 -18.90
C LYS A 95 9.63 23.79 -18.11
N GLU A 96 8.52 23.53 -18.76
CA GLU A 96 7.17 23.60 -18.23
C GLU A 96 7.00 22.58 -17.10
N GLN A 97 6.37 23.01 -16.02
CA GLN A 97 5.97 22.14 -14.91
C GLN A 97 4.45 22.09 -14.84
N SER A 98 3.92 20.95 -14.41
CA SER A 98 2.48 20.82 -14.19
C SER A 98 2.06 21.60 -12.95
N VAL A 99 0.95 22.33 -13.07
CA VAL A 99 0.23 22.90 -11.92
C VAL A 99 -1.09 22.15 -11.80
N MET A 100 -1.23 21.37 -10.72
CA MET A 100 -2.48 20.65 -10.45
C MET A 100 -3.49 21.58 -9.80
N SER A 101 -4.75 21.48 -10.25
CA SER A 101 -5.81 22.40 -9.82
C SER A 101 -6.32 22.15 -8.41
N ASN A 102 -6.21 20.91 -7.91
CA ASN A 102 -6.75 20.51 -6.61
C ASN A 102 -5.84 19.50 -5.89
N PRO A 103 -4.66 19.93 -5.39
CA PRO A 103 -3.81 19.06 -4.61
C PRO A 103 -4.45 18.73 -3.27
N LEU A 104 -4.22 17.50 -2.79
CA LEU A 104 -4.79 16.97 -1.55
C LEU A 104 -3.70 16.82 -0.50
N SER A 105 -3.83 17.56 0.62
CA SER A 105 -3.04 17.29 1.82
C SER A 105 -3.66 16.13 2.61
N VAL A 106 -2.92 15.05 2.81
CA VAL A 106 -3.34 13.88 3.59
C VAL A 106 -2.49 13.72 4.83
N LYS A 107 -3.13 13.37 5.95
CA LYS A 107 -2.46 12.94 7.19
C LYS A 107 -2.49 11.43 7.27
N ALA A 108 -1.44 10.79 6.75
CA ALA A 108 -1.29 9.35 6.76
C ALA A 108 -0.86 8.87 8.16
N LYS A 109 -1.69 8.03 8.78
CA LYS A 109 -1.34 7.31 10.02
C LYS A 109 -0.69 5.99 9.62
N ILE A 110 0.57 5.83 9.97
CA ILE A 110 1.45 4.73 9.56
C ILE A 110 1.72 3.87 10.78
N THR A 111 1.35 2.60 10.72
CA THR A 111 1.52 1.67 11.85
C THR A 111 2.59 0.61 11.62
N THR A 112 3.03 0.43 10.37
CA THR A 112 4.05 -0.56 10.00
C THR A 112 5.03 -0.05 8.95
N ARG A 113 6.20 -0.68 8.87
CA ARG A 113 7.18 -0.42 7.81
C ARG A 113 6.58 -0.62 6.41
N LEU A 114 5.83 -1.69 6.18
CA LEU A 114 5.18 -1.93 4.87
C LEU A 114 4.17 -0.84 4.49
N SER A 115 3.41 -0.31 5.46
CA SER A 115 2.52 0.83 5.19
C SER A 115 3.29 2.10 4.81
N LEU A 116 4.48 2.30 5.39
CA LEU A 116 5.38 3.40 5.02
C LEU A 116 5.93 3.22 3.60
N GLU A 117 6.38 2.00 3.25
CA GLU A 117 6.88 1.68 1.91
C GLU A 117 5.81 1.91 0.84
N PHE A 118 4.57 1.45 1.08
CA PHE A 118 3.46 1.68 0.16
C PHE A 118 3.11 3.17 0.02
N LEU A 119 3.17 3.96 1.10
CA LEU A 119 2.98 5.41 0.99
C LEU A 119 4.04 6.05 0.09
N GLY A 120 5.29 5.59 0.19
CA GLY A 120 6.38 6.02 -0.67
C GLY A 120 6.12 5.72 -2.15
N LEU A 121 5.54 4.56 -2.46
CA LEU A 121 5.11 4.22 -3.84
C LEU A 121 4.01 5.16 -4.35
N VAL A 122 3.07 5.54 -3.49
CA VAL A 122 2.01 6.50 -3.85
C VAL A 122 2.59 7.89 -4.11
N GLU A 123 3.51 8.37 -3.28
CA GLU A 123 4.24 9.63 -3.49
C GLU A 123 5.05 9.59 -4.80
N LYS A 124 5.67 8.45 -5.12
CA LYS A 124 6.44 8.28 -6.36
C LYS A 124 5.55 8.24 -7.60
N LEU A 125 4.40 7.57 -7.54
CA LEU A 125 3.38 7.63 -8.58
C LEU A 125 2.93 9.08 -8.81
N ASP A 126 2.70 9.82 -7.73
CA ASP A 126 2.29 11.22 -7.80
C ASP A 126 3.34 12.08 -8.54
N HIS A 127 4.61 11.89 -8.20
CA HIS A 127 5.73 12.55 -8.86
C HIS A 127 5.82 12.19 -10.35
N PHE A 128 5.77 10.90 -10.69
CA PHE A 128 5.76 10.41 -12.06
C PHE A 128 4.65 11.09 -12.87
N LEU A 129 3.43 11.15 -12.33
CA LEU A 129 2.29 11.76 -13.01
C LEU A 129 2.45 13.27 -13.19
N CYS A 130 3.01 13.97 -12.20
CA CYS A 130 3.31 15.40 -12.34
C CYS A 130 4.32 15.68 -13.47
N MET A 131 5.26 14.77 -13.72
CA MET A 131 6.16 14.85 -14.88
C MET A 131 5.50 14.40 -16.18
N PHE A 132 4.57 13.46 -16.11
CA PHE A 132 3.91 12.89 -17.28
C PHE A 132 2.92 13.86 -17.92
N GLU A 133 2.10 14.56 -17.12
CA GLU A 133 1.01 15.41 -17.64
C GLU A 133 1.47 16.55 -18.57
N PRO A 134 2.57 17.28 -18.31
CA PRO A 134 3.04 18.30 -19.26
C PRO A 134 3.38 17.74 -20.62
N LEU A 135 3.92 16.51 -20.70
CA LEU A 135 4.23 15.86 -21.98
C LEU A 135 2.96 15.55 -22.78
N VAL A 136 1.84 15.26 -22.10
CA VAL A 136 0.54 15.12 -22.75
C VAL A 136 0.06 16.47 -23.25
N ILE A 137 0.10 17.51 -22.41
CA ILE A 137 -0.35 18.87 -22.76
C ILE A 137 0.43 19.43 -23.95
N LEU A 138 1.74 19.16 -24.01
CA LEU A 138 2.64 19.55 -25.09
C LEU A 138 2.55 18.65 -26.33
N GLY A 139 1.64 17.66 -26.34
CA GLY A 139 1.40 16.77 -27.48
C GLY A 139 2.50 15.73 -27.73
N GLN A 140 3.45 15.55 -26.81
CA GLN A 140 4.49 14.52 -26.92
C GLN A 140 3.94 13.11 -26.61
N ILE A 141 2.82 13.06 -25.87
CA ILE A 141 2.11 11.83 -25.51
C ILE A 141 0.64 12.00 -25.89
N SER A 142 0.06 11.01 -26.58
CA SER A 142 -1.35 11.07 -26.98
C SER A 142 -2.29 10.90 -25.79
N TYR A 143 -3.52 11.41 -25.89
CA TYR A 143 -4.53 11.20 -24.85
C TYR A 143 -4.88 9.72 -24.64
N GLU A 144 -4.83 8.90 -25.69
CA GLU A 144 -5.04 7.45 -25.61
C GLU A 144 -3.92 6.77 -24.79
N GLN A 145 -2.66 7.14 -25.07
CA GLN A 145 -1.51 6.68 -24.28
C GLN A 145 -1.61 7.14 -22.83
N ARG A 146 -2.01 8.39 -22.60
CA ARG A 146 -2.26 8.92 -21.24
C ARG A 146 -3.26 8.06 -20.48
N GLN A 147 -4.42 7.80 -21.07
CA GLN A 147 -5.47 7.02 -20.40
C GLN A 147 -4.97 5.62 -20.05
N THR A 148 -4.26 4.97 -20.99
CA THR A 148 -3.70 3.64 -20.79
C THR A 148 -2.67 3.62 -19.66
N VAL A 149 -1.67 4.51 -19.70
CA VAL A 149 -0.58 4.57 -18.71
C VAL A 149 -1.11 4.90 -17.32
N THR A 150 -1.97 5.91 -17.21
CA THR A 150 -2.53 6.33 -15.92
C THR A 150 -3.43 5.26 -15.30
N PHE A 151 -4.20 4.52 -16.12
CA PHE A 151 -5.00 3.40 -15.63
C PHE A 151 -4.11 2.24 -15.17
N GLN A 152 -3.13 1.85 -15.97
CA GLN A 152 -2.21 0.74 -15.65
C GLN A 152 -1.49 0.97 -14.32
N TRP A 153 -0.96 2.18 -14.08
CA TRP A 153 -0.27 2.47 -12.82
C TRP A 153 -1.20 2.46 -11.61
N GLN A 154 -2.40 3.04 -11.71
CA GLN A 154 -3.38 2.95 -10.64
C GLN A 154 -3.78 1.51 -10.33
N ASP A 155 -4.02 0.70 -11.37
CA ASP A 155 -4.36 -0.71 -11.23
C ASP A 155 -3.23 -1.49 -10.57
N ARG A 156 -1.98 -1.30 -11.01
CA ARG A 156 -0.78 -1.92 -10.41
C ARG A 156 -0.68 -1.63 -8.92
N LEU A 157 -0.79 -0.37 -8.48
CA LEU A 157 -0.71 -0.04 -7.05
C LEU A 157 -1.93 -0.55 -6.25
N ASN A 158 -3.13 -0.55 -6.84
CA ASN A 158 -4.31 -1.14 -6.19
C ASN A 158 -4.19 -2.66 -6.04
N LYS A 159 -3.56 -3.35 -6.99
CA LYS A 159 -3.25 -4.79 -6.91
C LYS A 159 -2.27 -5.09 -5.77
N LEU A 160 -1.31 -4.22 -5.48
CA LEU A 160 -0.43 -4.37 -4.30
C LEU A 160 -1.24 -4.47 -3.01
N SER A 161 -2.21 -3.57 -2.80
CA SER A 161 -3.10 -3.64 -1.63
C SER A 161 -3.94 -4.92 -1.59
N THR A 162 -4.31 -5.45 -2.76
CA THR A 162 -5.04 -6.71 -2.86
C THR A 162 -4.15 -7.89 -2.47
N ASN A 163 -2.89 -7.92 -2.93
CA ASN A 163 -1.91 -8.95 -2.58
C ASN A 163 -1.62 -8.97 -1.08
N VAL A 164 -1.43 -7.80 -0.45
CA VAL A 164 -1.25 -7.68 1.00
C VAL A 164 -2.48 -8.23 1.75
N ARG A 165 -3.69 -7.92 1.29
CA ARG A 165 -4.92 -8.47 1.88
C ARG A 165 -4.96 -9.99 1.80
N ILE A 166 -4.62 -10.56 0.64
CA ILE A 166 -4.58 -12.02 0.42
C ILE A 166 -3.57 -12.66 1.39
N LYS A 167 -2.34 -12.13 1.48
CA LYS A 167 -1.35 -12.64 2.44
C LYS A 167 -1.78 -12.52 3.89
N SER A 168 -2.44 -11.42 4.25
CA SER A 168 -3.03 -11.27 5.58
C SER A 168 -4.14 -12.30 5.86
N GLN A 169 -4.91 -12.70 4.84
CA GLN A 169 -5.92 -13.74 4.96
C GLN A 169 -5.31 -15.13 5.12
N GLU A 170 -4.33 -15.50 4.27
CA GLU A 170 -3.60 -16.78 4.37
C GLU A 170 -2.99 -17.00 5.76
N ILE A 171 -2.37 -15.97 6.33
CA ILE A 171 -1.79 -16.03 7.68
C ILE A 171 -2.87 -16.25 8.75
N ARG A 172 -4.03 -15.58 8.62
CA ARG A 172 -5.14 -15.72 9.57
C ARG A 172 -5.77 -17.10 9.52
N GLU A 173 -6.02 -17.63 8.33
CA GLU A 173 -6.54 -18.99 8.15
C GLU A 173 -5.60 -20.03 8.76
N TRP A 174 -4.30 -19.86 8.53
CA TRP A 174 -3.29 -20.71 9.16
C TRP A 174 -3.29 -20.62 10.69
N HIS A 175 -3.46 -19.43 11.27
CA HIS A 175 -3.58 -19.28 12.73
C HIS A 175 -4.80 -20.00 13.30
N THR A 176 -5.93 -19.94 12.61
CA THR A 176 -7.16 -20.65 13.04
C THR A 176 -6.94 -22.16 13.01
N ALA A 177 -6.39 -22.69 11.91
CA ALA A 177 -6.12 -24.12 11.78
C ALA A 177 -5.14 -24.66 12.85
N GLN A 178 -4.11 -23.88 13.21
CA GLN A 178 -3.19 -24.24 14.30
C GLN A 178 -3.89 -24.30 15.66
N LYS A 179 -4.77 -23.34 15.95
CA LYS A 179 -5.52 -23.30 17.20
C LYS A 179 -6.44 -24.52 17.33
N ASP A 180 -7.14 -24.87 16.25
CA ASP A 180 -8.03 -26.03 16.20
C ASP A 180 -7.25 -27.35 16.35
N SER A 181 -6.07 -27.44 15.74
CA SER A 181 -5.17 -28.60 15.88
C SER A 181 -4.64 -28.76 17.32
N GLN A 182 -4.29 -27.65 17.97
CA GLN A 182 -3.84 -27.69 19.37
C GLN A 182 -4.98 -28.01 20.34
N GLN A 183 -6.21 -27.59 20.03
CA GLN A 183 -7.39 -27.88 20.84
C GLN A 183 -7.79 -29.36 20.74
N THR A 184 -7.82 -29.93 19.53
CA THR A 184 -8.09 -31.36 19.31
C THR A 184 -7.03 -32.27 19.94
N LEU A 185 -5.75 -31.88 19.92
CA LEU A 185 -4.69 -32.61 20.62
C LEU A 185 -4.87 -32.59 22.16
N LYS A 186 -5.30 -31.47 22.74
CA LYS A 186 -5.58 -31.36 24.19
C LYS A 186 -6.81 -32.18 24.60
N GLU A 187 -7.85 -32.19 23.78
CA GLU A 187 -9.06 -33.00 24.01
C GLU A 187 -8.73 -34.50 23.94
N ASN A 188 -7.92 -34.94 22.98
CA ASN A 188 -7.52 -36.34 22.84
C ASN A 188 -6.52 -36.81 23.92
N SER A 189 -5.68 -35.92 24.45
CA SER A 189 -4.76 -36.23 25.56
C SER A 189 -5.40 -36.14 26.95
N GLY A 190 -6.62 -35.59 27.04
CA GLY A 190 -7.45 -35.57 28.26
C GLY A 190 -8.28 -36.84 28.48
N ILE A 191 -8.31 -37.77 27.54
CA ILE A 191 -9.05 -39.05 27.63
C ILE A 191 -8.09 -40.18 28.03
N GLN A 192 -7.47 -40.06 29.21
CA GLN A 192 -6.88 -41.18 29.95
C GLN A 192 -6.98 -40.88 31.45
N ARG A 193 -8.16 -41.11 32.03
CA ARG A 193 -8.35 -41.36 33.46
C ARG A 193 -9.46 -42.39 33.64
#